data_AF-A0AA97DXK4-F1
#
_entry.id   AF-A0AA97DXK4-F1
#
_cell.length_a   1.000
_cell.length_b   1.000
_cell.length_c   1.000
_cell.angle_alpha   90.00
_cell.angle_beta   90.00
_cell.angle_gamma   90.00
#
_symmetry.space_group_name_H-M   'P 1'
#
loop_
_entity.id
_entity.type
_entity.pdbx_description
1 polymer ?
#
loop_
_entity_poly.entity_id
_entity_poly.type
_entity_poly.pdbx_seq_one_letter_code
_entity_poly.pdbx_strand_id
1 'polypeptide(L)'
;MNNSSEVLQAKIAEGESVQLMDEAIYMLHPFGWYAYGHLHDSLMRLCSMPDTPNDTNILCCDYRRVVEFEEHIEALGYNRECIIDQRSLPRFIKVSTLHYPVNPGVPTNYTAESYSWMRNRYLTHFVTETEAPKQQIKGLYLSRNSVKAGARGVTNESEVIEILAKNGFTILDGTQSLGEMVQLFSSADLIIVLSWFSFREYDICK
;
A
#
# COMPACT_ATOMS: atom_id res chain seq x y z
N MET A 1 3.13 -17.99 -30.42
CA MET A 1 1.82 -17.88 -29.75
C MET A 1 1.20 -16.49 -30.05
N ASN A 2 0.97 -16.12 -31.32
CA ASN A 2 0.53 -14.76 -31.67
C ASN A 2 -0.96 -14.66 -32.02
N ASN A 3 -1.68 -15.78 -32.17
CA ASN A 3 -3.09 -15.77 -32.58
C ASN A 3 -4.09 -15.51 -31.44
N SER A 4 -3.69 -15.56 -30.16
CA SER A 4 -4.66 -15.34 -29.06
C SER A 4 -4.95 -13.87 -28.83
N SER A 5 -3.99 -12.96 -29.09
CA SER A 5 -4.16 -11.52 -28.83
C SER A 5 -5.15 -10.89 -29.80
N GLU A 6 -5.04 -11.15 -31.11
CA GLU A 6 -5.92 -10.56 -32.13
C GLU A 6 -7.38 -11.03 -32.00
N VAL A 7 -7.58 -12.32 -31.70
CA VAL A 7 -8.93 -12.88 -31.46
C VAL A 7 -9.55 -12.28 -30.20
N LEU A 8 -8.76 -12.05 -29.15
CA LEU A 8 -9.22 -11.34 -27.96
C LEU A 8 -9.68 -9.93 -28.34
N GLN A 9 -8.83 -9.18 -29.06
CA GLN A 9 -9.12 -7.79 -29.45
C GLN A 9 -10.38 -7.68 -30.32
N ALA A 10 -10.62 -8.64 -31.22
CA ALA A 10 -11.84 -8.69 -32.03
C ALA A 10 -13.11 -8.89 -31.18
N LYS A 11 -13.10 -9.86 -30.26
CA LYS A 11 -14.22 -10.10 -29.32
C LYS A 11 -14.50 -8.89 -28.43
N ILE A 12 -13.44 -8.21 -28.00
CA ILE A 12 -13.52 -6.99 -27.20
C ILE A 12 -14.16 -5.85 -28.00
N ALA A 13 -13.79 -5.70 -29.29
CA ALA A 13 -14.37 -4.69 -30.18
C ALA A 13 -15.87 -4.93 -30.46
N GLU A 14 -16.30 -6.19 -30.48
CA GLU A 14 -17.68 -6.60 -30.65
C GLU A 14 -18.51 -6.53 -29.35
N GLY A 15 -17.88 -6.17 -28.22
CA GLY A 15 -18.55 -6.04 -26.92
C GLY A 15 -18.83 -7.39 -26.24
N GLU A 16 -18.22 -8.48 -26.70
CA GLU A 16 -18.34 -9.77 -26.06
C GLU A 16 -17.53 -9.82 -24.75
N SER A 17 -18.10 -10.43 -23.70
CA SER A 17 -17.36 -10.69 -22.47
C SER A 17 -16.34 -11.80 -22.70
N VAL A 18 -15.10 -11.57 -22.30
CA VAL A 18 -14.03 -12.57 -22.37
C VAL A 18 -13.81 -13.17 -20.98
N GLN A 19 -13.90 -14.51 -20.87
CA GLN A 19 -13.43 -15.19 -19.66
C GLN A 19 -11.90 -15.07 -19.59
N LEU A 20 -11.42 -14.36 -18.58
CA LEU A 20 -9.98 -14.08 -18.47
C LEU A 20 -9.30 -14.95 -17.40
N MET A 21 -10.01 -15.23 -16.31
CA MET A 21 -9.51 -16.00 -15.18
C MET A 21 -10.67 -16.66 -14.44
N ASP A 22 -10.39 -17.73 -13.71
CA ASP A 22 -11.42 -18.43 -12.93
C ASP A 22 -11.77 -17.66 -11.65
N GLU A 23 -10.76 -17.13 -10.96
CA GLU A 23 -10.91 -16.52 -9.65
C GLU A 23 -10.12 -15.22 -9.55
N ALA A 24 -10.70 -14.22 -8.89
CA ALA A 24 -10.09 -12.91 -8.69
C ALA A 24 -10.52 -12.26 -7.37
N ILE A 25 -9.64 -11.43 -6.80
CA ILE A 25 -9.93 -10.52 -5.69
C ILE A 25 -10.18 -9.12 -6.25
N TYR A 26 -11.29 -8.52 -5.85
CA TYR A 26 -11.66 -7.16 -6.23
C TYR A 26 -10.96 -6.14 -5.31
N MET A 27 -9.93 -5.45 -5.81
CA MET A 27 -9.27 -4.36 -5.08
C MET A 27 -9.55 -2.97 -5.68
N LEU A 28 -10.35 -2.86 -6.74
CA LEU A 28 -10.59 -1.60 -7.43
C LEU A 28 -11.13 -0.51 -6.49
N HIS A 29 -10.51 0.67 -6.57
CA HIS A 29 -10.97 1.89 -5.92
C HIS A 29 -11.94 2.67 -6.83
N PRO A 30 -13.02 3.29 -6.31
CA PRO A 30 -13.99 4.04 -7.13
C PRO A 30 -13.40 5.15 -8.01
N PHE A 31 -12.24 5.70 -7.64
CA PHE A 31 -11.56 6.74 -8.44
C PHE A 31 -10.77 6.18 -9.63
N GLY A 32 -10.61 4.86 -9.74
CA GLY A 32 -9.89 4.22 -10.86
C GLY A 32 -8.36 4.32 -10.81
N TRP A 33 -7.79 4.91 -9.75
CA TRP A 33 -6.34 5.01 -9.52
C TRP A 33 -6.03 5.04 -8.01
N TYR A 34 -4.81 4.64 -7.65
CA TYR A 34 -4.34 4.67 -6.26
C TYR A 34 -3.47 5.89 -5.95
N ALA A 35 -3.89 6.67 -4.95
CA ALA A 35 -2.98 7.36 -4.06
C ALA A 35 -2.70 6.47 -2.84
N TYR A 36 -1.67 6.75 -2.04
CA TYR A 36 -1.36 5.95 -0.85
C TYR A 36 -2.57 5.74 0.09
N GLY A 37 -3.41 6.75 0.32
CA GLY A 37 -4.62 6.58 1.12
C GLY A 37 -5.62 5.59 0.50
N HIS A 38 -5.86 5.69 -0.81
CA HIS A 38 -6.75 4.76 -1.52
C HIS A 38 -6.17 3.34 -1.55
N LEU A 39 -4.85 3.22 -1.70
CA LEU A 39 -4.17 1.94 -1.64
C LEU A 39 -4.34 1.30 -0.27
N HIS A 40 -4.01 2.04 0.79
CA HIS A 40 -4.17 1.60 2.17
C HIS A 40 -5.60 1.12 2.41
N ASP A 41 -6.60 1.85 1.91
CA ASP A 41 -8.00 1.45 2.03
C ASP A 41 -8.34 0.14 1.31
N SER A 42 -7.73 -0.12 0.15
CA SER A 42 -7.91 -1.38 -0.57
C SER A 42 -7.16 -2.53 0.10
N LEU A 43 -5.91 -2.32 0.53
CA LEU A 43 -5.08 -3.31 1.21
C LEU A 43 -5.72 -3.80 2.51
N MET A 44 -6.28 -2.87 3.29
CA MET A 44 -6.90 -3.21 4.57
C MET A 44 -8.13 -4.11 4.42
N ARG A 45 -8.83 -4.09 3.29
CA ARG A 45 -9.98 -5.00 3.07
C ARG A 45 -9.52 -6.46 2.98
N LEU A 46 -8.29 -6.72 2.56
CA LEU A 46 -7.73 -8.07 2.46
C LEU A 46 -7.61 -8.76 3.83
N CYS A 47 -7.66 -8.02 4.95
CA CYS A 47 -7.70 -8.63 6.28
C CYS A 47 -8.93 -9.51 6.51
N SER A 48 -10.03 -9.26 5.78
CA SER A 48 -11.26 -10.08 5.82
C SER A 48 -11.11 -11.42 5.08
N MET A 49 -9.96 -11.63 4.45
CA MET A 49 -9.68 -12.74 3.55
C MET A 49 -8.29 -13.38 3.81
N PRO A 50 -7.94 -13.73 5.07
CA PRO A 50 -6.58 -14.15 5.43
C PRO A 50 -6.15 -15.49 4.83
N ASP A 51 -7.11 -16.33 4.45
CA ASP A 51 -6.89 -17.70 3.97
C ASP A 51 -6.89 -17.82 2.43
N THR A 52 -6.87 -16.69 1.73
CA THR A 52 -6.89 -16.69 0.26
C THR A 52 -5.55 -17.20 -0.29
N PRO A 53 -5.56 -18.09 -1.31
CA PRO A 53 -4.32 -18.56 -1.93
C PRO A 53 -3.47 -17.39 -2.45
N ASN A 54 -2.15 -17.47 -2.25
CA ASN A 54 -1.21 -16.42 -2.64
C ASN A 54 -1.11 -16.21 -4.16
N ASP A 55 -1.56 -17.19 -4.94
CA ASP A 55 -1.60 -17.18 -6.39
C ASP A 55 -2.95 -16.68 -6.96
N THR A 56 -3.88 -16.24 -6.10
CA THR A 56 -5.16 -15.68 -6.53
C THR A 56 -4.95 -14.34 -7.24
N ASN A 57 -5.55 -14.17 -8.42
CA ASN A 57 -5.46 -12.92 -9.19
C ASN A 57 -6.03 -11.73 -8.40
N ILE A 58 -5.34 -10.59 -8.44
CA ILE A 58 -5.74 -9.34 -7.78
C ILE A 58 -6.08 -8.32 -8.86
N LEU A 59 -7.37 -7.98 -8.97
CA LEU A 59 -7.83 -6.94 -9.87
C LEU A 59 -7.68 -5.56 -9.22
N CYS A 60 -6.75 -4.75 -9.73
CA CYS A 60 -6.36 -3.49 -9.12
C CYS A 60 -6.52 -2.28 -10.08
N CYS A 61 -6.64 -1.08 -9.50
CA CYS A 61 -6.66 0.17 -10.25
C CYS A 61 -5.28 0.53 -10.84
N ASP A 62 -5.20 1.66 -11.54
CA ASP A 62 -3.91 2.24 -11.92
C ASP A 62 -3.04 2.47 -10.67
N TYR A 63 -2.00 1.67 -10.54
CA TYR A 63 -1.07 1.70 -9.42
C TYR A 63 0.27 2.36 -9.73
N ARG A 64 0.50 2.86 -10.96
CA ARG A 64 1.80 3.43 -11.39
C ARG A 64 2.24 4.68 -10.62
N ARG A 65 1.37 5.21 -9.75
CA ARG A 65 1.62 6.37 -8.88
C ARG A 65 2.04 5.98 -7.47
N VAL A 66 1.91 4.70 -7.13
CA VAL A 66 2.37 4.13 -5.88
C VAL A 66 3.79 3.65 -6.14
N VAL A 67 4.74 4.11 -5.33
CA VAL A 67 6.10 3.58 -5.35
C VAL A 67 6.06 2.22 -4.70
N GLU A 68 6.70 1.22 -5.32
CA GLU A 68 6.81 -0.14 -4.77
C GLU A 68 5.44 -0.81 -4.51
N PHE A 69 4.49 -0.66 -5.45
CA PHE A 69 3.16 -1.25 -5.33
C PHE A 69 3.23 -2.78 -5.24
N GLU A 70 4.05 -3.41 -6.08
CA GLU A 70 4.24 -4.85 -6.10
C GLU A 70 4.71 -5.37 -4.73
N GLU A 71 5.65 -4.67 -4.10
CA GLU A 71 6.18 -5.00 -2.77
C GLU A 71 5.11 -4.86 -1.67
N HIS A 72 4.20 -3.88 -1.78
CA HIS A 72 3.04 -3.79 -0.88
C HIS A 72 2.14 -5.03 -0.98
N ILE A 73 1.97 -5.59 -2.18
CA ILE A 73 1.15 -6.80 -2.42
C ILE A 73 1.87 -8.05 -1.91
N GLU A 74 3.17 -8.17 -2.15
CA GLU A 74 4.01 -9.26 -1.65
C GLU A 74 4.09 -9.28 -0.12
N ALA A 75 4.16 -8.10 0.51
CA ALA A 75 4.15 -8.01 1.97
C ALA A 75 2.89 -8.62 2.58
N LEU A 76 1.75 -8.55 1.89
CA LEU A 76 0.49 -9.18 2.31
C LEU A 76 0.40 -10.67 1.99
N GLY A 77 1.40 -11.23 1.32
CA GLY A 77 1.52 -12.65 1.02
C GLY A 77 0.99 -13.06 -0.35
N TYR A 78 0.81 -12.14 -1.29
CA TYR A 78 0.37 -12.43 -2.66
C TYR A 78 1.53 -12.31 -3.65
N ASN A 79 1.52 -13.10 -4.71
CA ASN A 79 2.59 -13.06 -5.71
C ASN A 79 2.43 -11.84 -6.64
N ARG A 80 3.54 -11.20 -7.03
CA ARG A 80 3.54 -10.05 -7.96
C ARG A 80 2.91 -10.38 -9.31
N GLU A 81 3.02 -11.63 -9.76
CA GLU A 81 2.47 -12.10 -11.05
C GLU A 81 0.94 -12.14 -11.05
N CYS A 82 0.31 -12.14 -9.88
CA CYS A 82 -1.13 -12.17 -9.72
C CYS A 82 -1.76 -10.78 -9.84
N ILE A 83 -0.96 -9.72 -9.93
CA ILE A 83 -1.45 -8.34 -10.05
C ILE A 83 -1.97 -8.11 -11.47
N ILE A 84 -3.24 -7.70 -11.55
CA ILE A 84 -3.91 -7.41 -12.81
C ILE A 84 -4.40 -5.96 -12.81
N ASP A 85 -3.71 -5.11 -13.57
CA ASP A 85 -4.13 -3.73 -13.82
C ASP A 85 -5.40 -3.73 -14.68
N GLN A 86 -6.49 -3.15 -14.17
CA GLN A 86 -7.76 -3.03 -14.91
C GLN A 86 -7.61 -2.40 -16.31
N ARG A 87 -6.57 -1.62 -16.58
CA ARG A 87 -6.36 -0.95 -17.86
C ARG A 87 -5.74 -1.84 -18.92
N SER A 88 -5.09 -2.92 -18.53
CA SER A 88 -4.67 -3.96 -19.49
C SER A 88 -5.82 -4.86 -19.89
N LEU A 89 -7.00 -4.68 -19.27
CA LEU A 89 -8.17 -5.50 -19.51
C LEU A 89 -9.15 -4.84 -20.47
N PRO A 90 -9.97 -5.64 -21.16
CA PRO A 90 -11.12 -5.10 -21.86
C PRO A 90 -12.16 -4.51 -20.92
N ARG A 91 -13.06 -3.72 -21.50
CA ARG A 91 -14.17 -3.09 -20.79
C ARG A 91 -15.03 -4.10 -20.01
N PHE A 92 -15.22 -5.30 -20.56
CA PHE A 92 -16.01 -6.36 -19.93
C PHE A 92 -15.17 -7.63 -19.82
N ILE A 93 -14.88 -8.01 -18.59
CA ILE A 93 -14.27 -9.30 -18.27
C ILE A 93 -15.30 -10.19 -17.60
N LYS A 94 -15.16 -11.50 -17.81
CA LYS A 94 -15.87 -12.52 -17.05
C LYS A 94 -14.88 -13.25 -16.14
N VAL A 95 -15.27 -13.38 -14.89
CA VAL A 95 -14.60 -14.15 -13.85
C VAL A 95 -15.61 -15.14 -13.27
N SER A 96 -15.19 -16.37 -12.99
CA SER A 96 -16.11 -17.40 -12.48
C SER A 96 -16.47 -17.10 -11.02
N THR A 97 -15.47 -16.71 -10.23
CA THR A 97 -15.60 -16.29 -8.84
C THR A 97 -14.91 -14.94 -8.64
N LEU A 98 -15.64 -13.97 -8.10
CA LEU A 98 -15.10 -12.68 -7.69
C LEU A 98 -15.21 -12.55 -6.17
N HIS A 99 -14.06 -12.53 -5.51
CA HIS A 99 -13.98 -12.20 -4.09
C HIS A 99 -14.04 -10.71 -3.91
N TYR A 100 -15.04 -10.25 -3.16
CA TYR A 100 -15.23 -8.85 -2.86
C TYR A 100 -14.93 -8.60 -1.38
N PRO A 101 -13.69 -8.23 -1.02
CA PRO A 101 -13.32 -8.00 0.36
C PRO A 101 -14.03 -6.73 0.87
N VAL A 102 -14.70 -6.86 2.00
CA VAL A 102 -15.40 -5.76 2.66
C VAL A 102 -14.61 -5.29 3.88
N ASN A 103 -14.61 -3.98 4.12
CA ASN A 103 -14.02 -3.47 5.36
C ASN A 103 -14.90 -3.93 6.54
N PRO A 104 -14.34 -4.59 7.57
CA PRO A 104 -15.10 -4.93 8.78
C PRO A 104 -15.59 -3.68 9.56
N GLY A 105 -15.02 -2.49 9.31
CA GLY A 105 -15.42 -1.22 9.91
C GLY A 105 -16.27 -0.32 8.98
N VAL A 106 -16.80 0.78 9.55
CA VAL A 106 -17.37 1.87 8.74
C VAL A 106 -16.28 2.46 7.83
N PRO A 107 -16.64 3.06 6.67
CA PRO A 107 -15.65 3.69 5.79
C PRO A 107 -14.68 4.57 6.58
N THR A 108 -13.38 4.45 6.32
CA THR A 108 -12.27 5.13 7.03
C THR A 108 -11.98 4.68 8.47
N ASN A 109 -12.72 3.72 9.04
CA ASN A 109 -12.37 3.07 10.30
C ASN A 109 -11.86 1.65 10.03
N TYR A 110 -10.73 1.33 10.65
CA TYR A 110 -10.18 -0.02 10.68
C TYR A 110 -10.14 -0.50 12.12
N THR A 111 -10.33 -1.81 12.29
CA THR A 111 -10.22 -2.42 13.61
C THR A 111 -8.74 -2.53 14.02
N ALA A 112 -8.48 -2.58 15.32
CA ALA A 112 -7.13 -2.86 15.83
C ALA A 112 -6.57 -4.20 15.30
N GLU A 113 -7.46 -5.18 15.07
CA GLU A 113 -7.12 -6.47 14.45
C GLU A 113 -6.63 -6.29 13.01
N SER A 114 -7.36 -5.53 12.18
CA SER A 114 -6.95 -5.26 10.80
C SER A 114 -5.58 -4.57 10.73
N TYR A 115 -5.32 -3.62 11.64
CA TYR A 115 -4.02 -2.95 11.72
C TYR A 115 -2.92 -3.91 12.17
N SER A 116 -3.20 -4.73 13.19
CA SER A 116 -2.25 -5.73 13.67
C SER A 116 -1.90 -6.74 12.59
N TRP A 117 -2.90 -7.20 11.82
CA TRP A 117 -2.72 -8.11 10.70
C TRP A 117 -1.80 -7.51 9.64
N MET A 118 -2.09 -6.30 9.17
CA MET A 118 -1.27 -5.64 8.15
C MET A 118 0.14 -5.37 8.68
N ARG A 119 0.27 -4.84 9.90
CA ARG A 119 1.57 -4.60 10.54
C ARG A 119 2.41 -5.86 10.58
N ASN A 120 1.86 -6.98 11.06
CA ASN A 120 2.60 -8.23 11.19
C ASN A 120 3.05 -8.77 9.83
N ARG A 121 2.23 -8.63 8.78
CA ARG A 121 2.57 -8.99 7.41
C ARG A 121 3.78 -8.19 6.90
N TYR A 122 3.76 -6.87 7.05
CA TYR A 122 4.88 -6.01 6.66
C TYR A 122 6.15 -6.30 7.46
N LEU A 123 6.03 -6.48 8.79
CA LEU A 123 7.18 -6.82 9.62
C LEU A 123 7.77 -8.18 9.22
N THR A 124 6.93 -9.19 8.96
CA THR A 124 7.40 -10.51 8.53
C THR A 124 8.12 -10.44 7.18
N HIS A 125 7.65 -9.60 6.27
CA HIS A 125 8.21 -9.48 4.93
C HIS A 125 9.51 -8.65 4.90
N PHE A 126 9.57 -7.51 5.61
CA PHE A 126 10.69 -6.57 5.53
C PHE A 126 11.66 -6.62 6.71
N VAL A 127 11.24 -7.16 7.86
CA VAL A 127 12.07 -7.19 9.08
C VAL A 127 12.36 -8.64 9.42
N THR A 128 13.37 -9.21 8.75
CA THR A 128 13.86 -10.55 9.11
C THR A 128 14.57 -10.51 10.46
N GLU A 129 14.54 -11.60 11.23
CA GLU A 129 15.21 -11.68 12.55
C GLU A 129 16.71 -11.34 12.49
N THR A 130 17.34 -11.53 11.32
CA THR A 130 18.75 -11.20 11.06
C THR A 130 19.01 -9.73 10.78
N GLU A 131 17.99 -8.97 10.41
CA GLU A 131 18.06 -7.54 10.06
C GLU A 131 17.35 -6.62 11.05
N ALA A 132 16.87 -7.18 12.18
CA ALA A 132 16.40 -6.36 13.29
C ALA A 132 17.45 -5.29 13.61
N PRO A 133 17.08 -3.99 13.58
CA PRO A 133 18.06 -2.94 13.66
C PRO A 133 18.77 -3.04 15.00
N LYS A 134 20.10 -3.11 14.91
CA LYS A 134 21.00 -3.26 16.05
C LYS A 134 20.91 -2.09 17.04
N GLN A 135 20.20 -1.02 16.67
CA GLN A 135 20.08 0.19 17.46
C GLN A 135 18.65 0.73 17.41
N GLN A 136 18.04 0.86 18.60
CA GLN A 136 16.78 1.54 18.81
C GLN A 136 16.87 2.98 18.28
N ILE A 137 15.89 3.41 17.50
CA ILE A 137 15.82 4.79 16.98
C ILE A 137 15.01 5.62 17.97
N LYS A 138 15.65 6.66 18.52
CA LYS A 138 15.00 7.54 19.50
C LYS A 138 13.75 8.23 18.93
N GLY A 139 13.79 8.60 17.65
CA GLY A 139 12.59 9.07 16.97
C GLY A 139 12.78 9.33 15.47
N LEU A 140 11.65 9.40 14.78
CA LEU A 140 11.55 9.73 13.36
C LEU A 140 10.81 11.04 13.19
N TYR A 141 11.24 11.83 12.21
CA TYR A 141 10.51 13.00 11.73
C TYR A 141 10.27 12.87 10.22
N LEU A 142 9.00 12.89 9.83
CA LEU A 142 8.61 12.85 8.42
C LEU A 142 8.59 14.27 7.84
N SER A 143 9.67 14.63 7.16
CA SER A 143 9.81 15.90 6.45
C SER A 143 8.79 16.00 5.31
N ARG A 144 8.23 17.20 5.13
CA ARG A 144 7.19 17.45 4.14
C ARG A 144 7.59 18.41 3.05
N ASN A 145 8.65 19.20 3.25
CA ASN A 145 9.04 20.18 2.24
C ASN A 145 9.88 19.59 1.10
N SER A 146 10.17 18.28 1.11
CA SER A 146 10.85 17.58 0.02
C SER A 146 10.00 17.44 -1.25
N VAL A 147 8.66 17.53 -1.16
CA VAL A 147 7.77 17.05 -2.22
C VAL A 147 7.39 18.13 -3.26
N LYS A 148 7.45 19.44 -2.94
CA LYS A 148 7.37 20.54 -3.91
C LYS A 148 7.50 21.92 -3.24
N ALA A 149 8.31 22.81 -3.82
CA ALA A 149 8.31 24.23 -3.44
C ALA A 149 6.90 24.84 -3.65
N GLY A 150 6.36 25.50 -2.61
CA GLY A 150 5.03 26.13 -2.64
C GLY A 150 3.85 25.21 -2.26
N ALA A 151 4.09 23.94 -1.92
CA ALA A 151 3.07 23.06 -1.35
C ALA A 151 2.80 23.40 0.14
N ARG A 152 1.76 22.80 0.73
CA ARG A 152 1.49 22.86 2.18
C ARG A 152 2.67 22.24 2.93
N GLY A 153 3.55 23.08 3.44
CA GLY A 153 4.77 22.72 4.15
C GLY A 153 4.84 23.35 5.53
N VAL A 154 5.87 22.99 6.28
CA VAL A 154 6.17 23.59 7.59
C VAL A 154 6.99 24.85 7.34
N THR A 155 6.47 26.01 7.75
CA THR A 155 7.05 27.32 7.44
C THR A 155 8.46 27.50 7.99
N ASN A 156 8.78 26.86 9.11
CA ASN A 156 10.09 26.89 9.76
C ASN A 156 10.71 25.47 9.84
N GLU A 157 10.52 24.63 8.82
CA GLU A 157 10.98 23.24 8.87
C GLU A 157 12.49 23.10 9.11
N SER A 158 13.31 24.02 8.59
CA SER A 158 14.75 24.01 8.83
C SER A 158 15.10 24.09 10.32
N GLU A 159 14.39 24.93 11.08
CA GLU A 159 14.56 25.05 12.53
C GLU A 159 14.10 23.78 13.25
N VAL A 160 12.97 23.21 12.81
CA VAL A 160 12.43 21.95 13.36
C VAL A 160 13.40 20.80 13.13
N ILE A 161 13.90 20.63 11.91
CA ILE A 161 14.88 19.61 11.54
C ILE A 161 16.16 19.79 12.35
N GLU A 162 16.68 21.02 12.49
CA GLU A 162 17.88 21.30 13.27
C GLU A 162 17.69 20.89 14.74
N ILE A 163 16.56 21.26 15.36
CA ILE A 163 16.24 20.91 16.74
C ILE A 163 16.11 19.39 16.90
N LEU A 164 15.36 18.73 16.02
CA LEU A 164 15.10 17.29 16.10
C LEU A 164 16.38 16.48 15.85
N ALA A 165 17.19 16.85 14.86
CA ALA A 165 18.48 16.21 14.57
C ALA A 165 19.44 16.33 15.76
N LYS A 166 19.55 17.51 16.40
CA LYS A 166 20.32 17.69 17.64
C LYS A 166 19.82 16.81 18.79
N ASN A 167 18.54 16.43 18.76
CA ASN A 167 17.93 15.54 19.74
C ASN A 167 17.97 14.06 19.34
N GLY A 168 18.68 13.69 18.27
CA GLY A 168 18.87 12.31 17.85
C GLY A 168 17.71 11.72 17.06
N PHE A 169 16.86 12.56 16.44
CA PHE A 169 15.86 12.09 15.49
C PHE A 169 16.49 11.81 14.13
N THR A 170 15.99 10.75 13.48
CA THR A 170 16.25 10.48 12.07
C THR A 170 15.21 11.20 11.22
N ILE A 171 15.66 11.93 10.20
CA ILE A 171 14.83 12.76 9.32
C ILE A 171 14.55 11.98 8.04
N LEU A 172 13.27 11.76 7.73
CA LEU A 172 12.82 11.08 6.52
C LEU A 172 12.26 12.09 5.54
N ASP A 173 12.76 12.09 4.31
CA ASP A 173 12.38 13.01 3.24
C ASP A 173 11.56 12.32 2.12
N GLY A 174 11.29 11.02 2.27
CA GLY A 174 10.55 10.22 1.30
C GLY A 174 11.41 9.62 0.19
N THR A 175 12.74 9.70 0.30
CA THR A 175 13.68 9.00 -0.61
C THR A 175 13.93 7.54 -0.21
N GLN A 176 13.47 7.14 0.98
CA GLN A 176 13.61 5.80 1.52
C GLN A 176 12.71 4.81 0.77
N SER A 177 13.21 3.60 0.54
CA SER A 177 12.42 2.46 0.07
C SER A 177 11.36 2.05 1.10
N LEU A 178 10.35 1.31 0.65
CA LEU A 178 9.30 0.75 1.50
C LEU A 178 9.89 -0.11 2.63
N GLY A 179 10.86 -0.96 2.31
CA GLY A 179 11.52 -1.82 3.30
C GLY A 179 12.27 -1.02 4.36
N GLU A 180 13.05 -0.01 3.95
CA GLU A 180 13.73 0.90 4.88
C GLU A 180 12.72 1.64 5.77
N MET A 181 11.62 2.15 5.19
CA MET A 181 10.56 2.80 5.97
C MET A 181 9.97 1.86 7.02
N VAL A 182 9.63 0.62 6.67
CA VAL A 182 9.07 -0.36 7.61
C VAL A 182 10.06 -0.65 8.74
N GLN A 183 11.34 -0.86 8.41
CA GLN A 183 12.39 -1.11 9.41
C GLN A 183 12.56 0.08 10.36
N LEU A 184 12.66 1.30 9.82
CA LEU A 184 12.77 2.52 10.61
C LEU A 184 11.58 2.70 11.55
N PHE A 185 10.35 2.57 11.03
CA PHE A 185 9.11 2.75 11.80
C PHE A 185 8.99 1.70 12.91
N SER A 186 9.36 0.45 12.63
CA SER A 186 9.29 -0.64 13.62
C SER A 186 10.23 -0.45 14.81
N SER A 187 11.20 0.45 14.69
CA SER A 187 12.33 0.61 15.62
C SER A 187 12.36 1.98 16.28
N ALA A 188 11.42 2.84 15.92
CA ALA A 188 11.29 4.18 16.44
C ALA A 188 10.49 4.20 17.73
N ASP A 189 11.03 4.85 18.77
CA ASP A 189 10.29 5.09 20.01
C ASP A 189 9.17 6.13 19.82
N LEU A 190 9.40 7.09 18.92
CA LEU A 190 8.50 8.20 18.65
C LEU A 190 8.56 8.59 17.18
N ILE A 191 7.40 8.73 16.54
CA ILE A 191 7.27 9.23 15.17
C ILE A 191 6.52 10.56 15.21
N ILE A 192 7.12 11.59 14.62
CA ILE A 192 6.51 12.92 14.48
C ILE A 192 6.13 13.11 13.01
N VAL A 193 4.83 13.36 12.80
CA VAL A 193 4.27 13.67 11.48
C VAL A 193 3.50 14.98 11.56
N LEU A 194 3.78 15.91 10.66
CA LEU A 194 3.08 17.19 10.61
C LEU A 194 1.98 17.15 9.53
N SER A 195 0.79 16.67 9.91
CA SER A 195 -0.39 16.52 9.04
C SER A 195 -1.48 17.56 9.38
N TRP A 196 -2.22 18.03 8.36
CA TRP A 196 -3.45 18.84 8.54
C TRP A 196 -4.66 17.98 8.92
N PHE A 197 -4.57 16.66 8.77
CA PHE A 197 -5.56 15.71 9.23
C PHE A 197 -5.14 15.21 10.61
N SER A 198 -5.96 15.56 11.58
CA SER A 198 -5.80 15.43 13.01
C SER A 198 -5.18 14.10 13.46
N PHE A 199 -4.30 14.20 14.45
CA PHE A 199 -4.08 13.17 15.47
C PHE A 199 -5.42 12.57 15.92
N ARG A 200 -5.79 11.43 15.35
CA ARG A 200 -6.57 10.41 16.03
C ARG A 200 -5.66 9.22 16.18
N GLU A 201 -5.08 9.18 17.39
CA GLU A 201 -4.49 8.02 18.05
C GLU A 201 -3.15 7.49 17.48
N TYR A 202 -2.13 7.72 18.31
CA TYR A 202 -0.87 7.00 18.34
C TYR A 202 -1.15 5.51 18.60
N ASP A 203 -1.12 4.66 17.58
CA ASP A 203 -1.12 3.19 17.78
C ASP A 203 -0.21 2.44 16.80
N ILE A 204 0.75 3.14 16.15
CA ILE A 204 1.81 2.47 15.38
C ILE A 204 3.10 2.30 16.20
N CYS A 205 3.22 3.01 17.33
CA CYS A 205 4.39 2.94 18.21
C CYS A 205 4.02 2.52 19.64
N LYS A 206 3.48 1.30 19.77
CA LYS A 206 3.88 0.25 20.74
C LYS A 206 2.97 -0.96 20.59
#